data_AF-A0A8T5L7P3-F1
#
_entry.id   AF-A0A8T5L7P3-F1
#
_cell.length_a   1.000
_cell.length_b   1.000
_cell.length_c   1.000
_cell.angle_alpha   90.00
_cell.angle_beta   90.00
_cell.angle_gamma   90.00
#
_symmetry.space_group_name_H-M   'P 1'
#
loop_
_entity.id
_entity.type
_entity.pdbx_description
1 polymer ?
#
loop_
_entity_poly.entity_id
_entity_poly.type
_entity_poly.pdbx_seq_one_letter_code
_entity_poly.pdbx_strand_id
1 'polypeptide(L)'
;MDNYDVLVERIAKAANIEKEEIERKIEAKKAKLSGLISKDGAAQIVAAELGINLDKEKVKINELGNSTKRANFVGKIISMFPVREFNKNGREGKVLAMTVGDDSSNVRVVLWDTNHIALFEQNKIKQDDIIEVANAYVRNGEIHLTGFSDIKLSDEKIENVKTERESVEKSIVELNVGDNASVRAFIVQSFEPRFFEVCPECSKKVTEGKCEAHGAVVGIKRALLNIVLDDGTETMRSVLFSESIDKLGVPEIVDKFIEKKDELIGKEMIFEGNVRKNKVFENNEMIINDAKDVDIDSLLVMLEK
;
A
#
# COMPACT_ATOMS: atom_id res chain seq x y z
N MET A 1 8.48 4.01 12.64
CA MET A 1 7.94 3.42 13.89
C MET A 1 7.62 1.97 13.62
N ASP A 2 8.03 1.07 14.52
CA ASP A 2 7.69 -0.36 14.39
C ASP A 2 6.17 -0.53 14.57
N ASN A 3 5.58 -1.51 13.87
CA ASN A 3 4.15 -1.83 13.91
C ASN A 3 3.70 -2.21 15.34
N TYR A 4 4.62 -2.78 16.13
CA TYR A 4 4.43 -3.04 17.55
C TYR A 4 4.30 -1.76 18.38
N ASP A 5 5.16 -0.75 18.15
CA ASP A 5 5.13 0.50 18.93
C ASP A 5 3.82 1.24 18.76
N VAL A 6 3.31 1.29 17.53
CA VAL A 6 2.00 1.89 17.21
C VAL A 6 0.88 1.16 17.95
N LEU A 7 0.92 -0.18 18.01
CA LEU A 7 -0.06 -0.97 18.74
C LEU A 7 -0.03 -0.68 20.25
N VAL A 8 1.16 -0.59 20.85
CA VAL A 8 1.34 -0.27 22.27
C VAL A 8 0.80 1.13 22.57
N GLU A 9 1.14 2.13 21.74
CA GLU A 9 0.65 3.50 21.89
C GLU A 9 -0.86 3.60 21.80
N ARG A 10 -1.48 2.84 20.89
CA ARG A 10 -2.95 2.76 20.79
C ARG A 10 -3.58 2.20 22.06
N ILE A 11 -3.03 1.12 22.61
CA ILE A 11 -3.52 0.52 23.85
C ILE A 11 -3.34 1.50 25.01
N ALA A 12 -2.17 2.13 25.11
CA ALA A 12 -1.86 3.13 26.14
C ALA A 12 -2.85 4.29 26.12
N LYS A 13 -3.10 4.87 24.94
CA LYS A 13 -4.04 5.98 24.74
C LYS A 13 -5.48 5.58 25.07
N ALA A 14 -5.94 4.43 24.59
CA ALA A 14 -7.30 3.94 24.87
C ALA A 14 -7.50 3.54 26.34
N ALA A 15 -6.47 3.04 27.00
CA ALA A 15 -6.48 2.70 28.42
C ALA A 15 -6.30 3.92 29.34
N ASN A 16 -5.82 5.04 28.79
CA ASN A 16 -5.30 6.18 29.56
C ASN A 16 -4.22 5.75 30.57
N ILE A 17 -3.26 4.93 30.11
CA ILE A 17 -2.13 4.39 30.88
C ILE A 17 -0.84 4.74 30.14
N GLU A 18 0.25 4.99 30.88
CA GLU A 18 1.58 5.22 30.30
C GLU A 18 2.07 4.03 29.46
N LYS A 19 2.75 4.34 28.35
CA LYS A 19 3.27 3.36 27.39
C LYS A 19 4.14 2.28 28.07
N GLU A 20 5.04 2.71 28.95
CA GLU A 20 5.97 1.83 29.68
C GLU A 20 5.23 0.79 30.55
N GLU A 21 4.10 1.16 31.16
CA GLU A 21 3.32 0.22 31.98
C GLU A 21 2.57 -0.79 31.10
N ILE A 22 2.11 -0.38 29.91
CA ILE A 22 1.55 -1.31 28.92
C ILE A 22 2.62 -2.30 28.44
N GLU A 23 3.82 -1.84 28.11
CA GLU A 23 4.93 -2.71 27.71
C GLU A 23 5.27 -3.73 28.81
N ARG A 24 5.31 -3.29 30.07
CA ARG A 24 5.53 -4.19 31.21
C ARG A 24 4.45 -5.27 31.30
N LYS A 25 3.18 -4.91 31.08
CA LYS A 25 2.06 -5.87 31.06
C LYS A 25 2.17 -6.86 29.90
N ILE A 26 2.62 -6.40 28.73
CA ILE A 26 2.82 -7.23 27.54
C ILE A 26 3.93 -8.25 27.77
N GLU A 27 5.10 -7.82 28.25
CA GLU A 27 6.23 -8.71 28.52
C GLU A 27 5.87 -9.73 29.63
N ALA A 28 5.17 -9.29 30.68
CA ALA A 28 4.66 -10.20 31.70
C ALA A 28 3.67 -11.23 31.13
N LYS A 29 2.79 -10.82 30.20
CA LYS A 29 1.84 -11.72 29.54
C LYS A 29 2.54 -12.75 28.67
N LYS A 30 3.51 -12.30 27.88
CA LYS A 30 4.32 -13.16 27.01
C LYS A 30 5.11 -14.18 27.81
N ALA A 31 5.74 -13.77 28.92
CA ALA A 31 6.45 -14.66 29.83
C ALA A 31 5.52 -15.69 30.49
N LYS A 32 4.31 -15.29 30.90
CA LYS A 32 3.29 -16.19 31.47
C LYS A 32 2.84 -17.28 30.50
N LEU A 33 2.86 -16.99 29.20
CA LEU A 33 2.54 -17.93 28.13
C LEU A 33 3.79 -18.60 27.56
N SER A 34 4.88 -18.64 28.33
CA SER A 34 6.14 -19.32 28.01
C SER A 34 6.73 -18.93 26.65
N GLY A 35 6.47 -17.71 26.19
CA GLY A 35 6.93 -17.24 24.88
C GLY A 35 6.27 -17.91 23.67
N LEU A 36 5.17 -18.65 23.86
CA LEU A 36 4.43 -19.30 22.78
C LEU A 36 3.70 -18.31 21.86
N ILE A 37 3.65 -17.03 22.24
CA ILE A 37 2.98 -15.97 21.49
C ILE A 37 3.96 -14.85 21.16
N SER A 38 3.69 -14.16 20.05
CA SER A 38 4.40 -12.95 19.65
C SER A 38 4.10 -11.79 20.61
N LYS A 39 4.94 -10.74 20.55
CA LYS A 39 4.68 -9.50 21.31
C LYS A 39 3.33 -8.87 20.91
N ASP A 40 3.02 -8.84 19.62
CA ASP A 40 1.72 -8.39 19.10
C ASP A 40 0.55 -9.20 19.66
N GLY A 41 0.69 -10.53 19.71
CA GLY A 41 -0.32 -11.41 20.30
C GLY A 41 -0.53 -11.12 21.78
N ALA A 42 0.56 -10.87 22.51
CA ALA A 42 0.49 -10.49 23.93
C ALA A 42 -0.17 -9.12 24.13
N ALA A 43 0.13 -8.15 23.26
CA ALA A 43 -0.51 -6.83 23.24
C ALA A 43 -2.02 -6.92 23.03
N GLN A 44 -2.48 -7.75 22.10
CA GLN A 44 -3.91 -7.97 21.86
C GLN A 44 -4.62 -8.58 23.09
N ILE A 45 -3.97 -9.51 23.80
CA ILE A 45 -4.53 -10.09 25.02
C ILE A 45 -4.62 -9.02 26.12
N VAL A 46 -3.58 -8.20 26.30
CA VAL A 46 -3.59 -7.10 27.27
C VAL A 46 -4.68 -6.09 26.94
N ALA A 47 -4.87 -5.72 25.67
CA ALA A 47 -5.96 -4.84 25.24
C ALA A 47 -7.34 -5.41 25.62
N ALA A 48 -7.56 -6.70 25.34
CA ALA A 48 -8.81 -7.38 25.68
C ALA A 48 -9.05 -7.45 27.20
N GLU A 49 -8.02 -7.69 28.00
CA GLU A 49 -8.11 -7.68 29.48
C GLU A 49 -8.42 -6.30 30.06
N LEU A 50 -7.96 -5.23 29.39
CA LEU A 50 -8.30 -3.86 29.72
C LEU A 50 -9.69 -3.45 29.19
N GLY A 51 -10.42 -4.36 28.53
CA GLY A 51 -11.74 -4.09 27.96
C GLY A 51 -11.72 -3.22 26.70
N ILE A 52 -10.55 -3.06 26.07
CA ILE A 52 -10.35 -2.19 24.91
C ILE A 52 -10.60 -2.99 23.64
N ASN A 53 -11.53 -2.50 22.82
CA ASN A 53 -11.77 -3.05 21.49
C ASN A 53 -11.12 -2.17 20.43
N LEU A 54 -9.88 -2.51 20.06
CA LEU A 54 -9.09 -1.77 19.08
C LEU A 54 -9.75 -1.69 17.69
N ASP A 55 -10.67 -2.61 17.35
CA ASP A 55 -11.39 -2.63 16.07
C ASP A 55 -12.51 -1.58 16.01
N LYS A 56 -12.90 -0.95 17.13
CA LYS A 56 -13.95 0.08 17.18
C LYS A 56 -13.39 1.51 17.23
N GLU A 57 -12.12 1.66 17.56
CA GLU A 57 -11.49 2.96 17.67
C GLU A 57 -11.25 3.59 16.29
N LYS A 58 -11.35 4.92 16.22
CA LYS A 58 -10.89 5.68 15.06
C LYS A 58 -9.36 5.80 15.13
N VAL A 59 -8.70 5.59 14.01
CA VAL A 59 -7.24 5.68 13.88
C VAL A 59 -6.85 6.70 12.82
N LYS A 60 -5.64 7.24 12.94
CA LYS A 60 -5.04 8.05 11.88
C LYS A 60 -4.56 7.15 10.74
N ILE A 61 -4.48 7.71 9.53
CA ILE A 61 -4.14 6.91 8.34
C ILE A 61 -2.70 6.38 8.40
N ASN A 62 -1.75 7.12 8.98
CA ASN A 62 -0.37 6.65 9.17
C ASN A 62 -0.25 5.50 10.20
N GLU A 63 -1.25 5.27 11.05
CA GLU A 63 -1.28 4.19 12.04
C GLU A 63 -1.83 2.88 11.46
N LEU A 64 -2.24 2.87 10.18
CA LEU A 64 -2.73 1.69 9.46
C LEU A 64 -1.56 0.75 9.11
N GLY A 65 -0.96 0.13 10.12
CA GLY A 65 0.09 -0.88 9.98
C GLY A 65 -0.45 -2.27 9.62
N ASN A 66 0.46 -3.19 9.27
CA ASN A 66 0.15 -4.57 8.87
C ASN A 66 -0.56 -5.41 9.97
N SER A 67 -0.52 -4.98 11.23
CA SER A 67 -1.17 -5.67 12.35
C SER A 67 -2.66 -5.30 12.47
N THR A 68 -3.06 -4.17 11.89
CA THR A 68 -4.44 -3.69 11.91
C THR A 68 -5.26 -4.50 10.91
N LYS A 69 -6.27 -5.24 11.38
CA LYS A 69 -7.18 -6.01 10.50
C LYS A 69 -8.39 -5.20 10.06
N ARG A 70 -8.87 -4.33 10.94
CA ARG A 70 -10.01 -3.46 10.74
C ARG A 70 -9.64 -2.03 11.07
N ALA A 71 -10.14 -1.11 10.25
CA ALA A 71 -9.88 0.31 10.40
C ALA A 71 -11.21 1.08 10.41
N ASN A 72 -11.26 2.06 11.32
CA ASN A 72 -12.22 3.15 11.28
C ASN A 72 -11.40 4.44 11.22
N PHE A 73 -11.72 5.34 10.30
CA PHE A 73 -10.99 6.61 10.16
C PHE A 73 -11.86 7.65 9.48
N VAL A 74 -11.43 8.90 9.57
CA VAL A 74 -12.02 10.02 8.85
C VAL A 74 -10.95 10.58 7.91
N GLY A 75 -11.32 10.87 6.67
CA GLY A 75 -10.39 11.37 5.68
C GLY A 75 -11.08 12.07 4.53
N LYS A 76 -10.33 12.94 3.85
CA LYS A 76 -10.77 13.65 2.65
C LYS A 76 -10.46 12.82 1.41
N ILE A 77 -11.41 12.74 0.49
CA ILE A 77 -11.20 12.10 -0.81
C ILE A 77 -10.31 13.02 -1.67
N ILE A 78 -9.07 12.59 -1.90
CA ILE A 78 -8.08 13.33 -2.70
C ILE A 78 -8.33 13.11 -4.19
N SER A 79 -8.53 11.86 -4.60
CA SER A 79 -8.75 11.50 -6.01
C SER A 79 -9.59 10.22 -6.12
N MET A 80 -10.29 10.09 -7.23
CA MET A 80 -11.14 8.93 -7.52
C MET A 80 -10.84 8.36 -8.91
N PHE A 81 -10.82 7.03 -9.01
CA PHE A 81 -10.76 6.34 -10.29
C PHE A 81 -12.18 6.13 -10.83
N PRO A 82 -12.36 5.97 -12.15
CA PRO A 82 -13.65 5.57 -12.71
C PRO A 82 -14.13 4.24 -12.13
N VAL A 83 -15.45 4.11 -11.93
CA VAL A 83 -16.07 2.84 -11.55
C VAL A 83 -15.80 1.82 -12.64
N ARG A 84 -15.28 0.65 -12.25
CA ARG A 84 -15.02 -0.47 -13.17
C ARG A 84 -15.99 -1.60 -12.92
N GLU A 85 -16.49 -2.19 -13.98
CA GLU A 85 -17.31 -3.39 -13.91
C GLU A 85 -16.45 -4.64 -14.14
N PHE A 86 -16.79 -5.73 -13.45
CA PHE A 86 -16.12 -7.01 -13.65
C PHE A 86 -17.13 -8.15 -13.57
N ASN A 87 -16.86 -9.20 -14.33
CA ASN A 87 -17.55 -10.47 -14.19
C ASN A 87 -16.62 -11.48 -13.52
N LYS A 88 -17.07 -12.11 -12.43
CA LYS A 88 -16.36 -13.19 -11.75
C LYS A 88 -17.31 -14.36 -11.54
N ASN A 89 -17.02 -15.50 -12.18
CA ASN A 89 -17.81 -16.72 -12.11
C ASN A 89 -19.30 -16.50 -12.47
N GLY A 90 -19.57 -15.67 -13.48
CA GLY A 90 -20.93 -15.37 -13.94
C GLY A 90 -21.67 -14.36 -13.07
N ARG A 91 -21.04 -13.80 -12.03
CA ARG A 91 -21.59 -12.68 -11.25
C ARG A 91 -20.94 -11.38 -11.68
N GLU A 92 -21.76 -10.45 -12.10
CA GLU A 92 -21.37 -9.07 -12.33
C GLU A 92 -21.13 -8.37 -10.99
N GLY A 93 -20.11 -7.52 -10.96
CA GLY A 93 -19.74 -6.72 -9.81
C GLY A 93 -19.11 -5.41 -10.24
N LYS A 94 -19.11 -4.44 -9.34
CA LYS A 94 -18.48 -3.14 -9.54
C LYS A 94 -17.35 -2.95 -8.54
N VAL A 95 -16.35 -2.18 -8.94
CA VAL A 95 -15.27 -1.75 -8.07
C VAL A 95 -14.97 -0.27 -8.30
N LEU A 96 -14.87 0.47 -7.21
CA LEU A 96 -14.42 1.85 -7.19
C LEU A 96 -13.16 1.93 -6.32
N ALA A 97 -12.13 2.58 -6.83
CA ALA A 97 -10.93 2.87 -6.05
C ALA A 97 -10.77 4.38 -5.91
N MET A 98 -10.30 4.83 -4.76
CA MET A 98 -10.02 6.23 -4.46
C MET A 98 -8.82 6.36 -3.52
N THR A 99 -8.22 7.55 -3.49
CA THR A 99 -7.19 7.91 -2.51
C THR A 99 -7.83 8.82 -1.48
N VAL A 100 -7.70 8.45 -0.21
CA VAL A 100 -8.25 9.19 0.93
C VAL A 100 -7.11 9.58 1.85
N GLY A 101 -7.07 10.83 2.29
CA GLY A 101 -6.01 11.35 3.15
C GLY A 101 -6.52 12.10 4.36
N ASP A 102 -5.69 12.17 5.39
CA ASP A 102 -5.85 13.00 6.57
C ASP A 102 -4.59 13.85 6.77
N ASP A 103 -4.46 14.49 7.92
CA ASP A 103 -3.28 15.27 8.34
C ASP A 103 -2.03 14.42 8.59
N SER A 104 -2.16 13.10 8.64
CA SER A 104 -1.08 12.17 8.97
C SER A 104 -0.49 11.50 7.73
N SER A 105 -1.32 11.06 6.77
CA SER A 105 -0.93 10.35 5.54
C SER A 105 -2.13 10.19 4.58
N ASN A 106 -1.97 9.41 3.51
CA ASN A 106 -3.06 8.93 2.69
C ASN A 106 -2.99 7.42 2.43
N VAL A 107 -4.14 6.87 2.05
CA VAL A 107 -4.31 5.45 1.78
C VAL A 107 -5.26 5.23 0.61
N ARG A 108 -5.01 4.14 -0.12
CA ARG A 108 -5.90 3.68 -1.18
C ARG A 108 -7.09 2.94 -0.57
N VAL A 109 -8.29 3.35 -0.95
CA VAL A 109 -9.55 2.79 -0.51
C VAL A 109 -10.26 2.16 -1.71
N VAL A 110 -10.69 0.90 -1.57
CA VAL A 110 -11.32 0.10 -2.61
C VAL A 110 -12.70 -0.37 -2.16
N LEU A 111 -13.73 0.06 -2.86
CA LEU A 111 -15.12 -0.29 -2.61
C LEU A 111 -15.53 -1.44 -3.52
N TRP A 112 -16.10 -2.48 -2.91
CA TRP A 112 -16.62 -3.65 -3.63
C TRP A 112 -18.15 -3.78 -3.53
N ASP A 113 -18.77 -3.06 -2.59
CA ASP A 113 -20.22 -3.10 -2.38
C ASP A 113 -20.94 -2.10 -3.30
N THR A 114 -21.97 -2.57 -4.01
CA THR A 114 -22.71 -1.77 -4.97
C THR A 114 -23.52 -0.65 -4.33
N ASN A 115 -23.97 -0.79 -3.07
CA ASN A 115 -24.71 0.27 -2.38
C ASN A 115 -23.77 1.43 -2.03
N HIS A 116 -22.55 1.13 -1.59
CA HIS A 116 -21.54 2.16 -1.36
C HIS A 116 -21.16 2.86 -2.67
N ILE A 117 -20.93 2.10 -3.75
CA ILE A 117 -20.59 2.66 -5.07
C ILE A 117 -21.71 3.55 -5.61
N ALA A 118 -22.98 3.19 -5.37
CA ALA A 118 -24.12 3.98 -5.79
C ALA A 118 -24.15 5.39 -5.18
N LEU A 119 -23.55 5.61 -4.00
CA LEU A 119 -23.42 6.96 -3.40
C LEU A 119 -22.57 7.88 -4.29
N PHE A 120 -21.56 7.34 -4.95
CA PHE A 120 -20.68 8.08 -5.86
C PHE A 120 -21.32 8.26 -7.24
N GLU A 121 -21.94 7.20 -7.79
CA GLU A 121 -22.66 7.29 -9.07
C GLU A 121 -23.82 8.31 -9.01
N GLN A 122 -24.44 8.47 -7.85
CA GLN A 122 -25.52 9.44 -7.60
C GLN A 122 -25.02 10.84 -7.17
N ASN A 123 -23.69 11.09 -7.16
CA ASN A 123 -23.08 12.33 -6.68
C ASN A 123 -23.47 12.73 -5.25
N LYS A 124 -23.83 11.77 -4.38
CA LYS A 124 -24.07 12.00 -2.95
C LYS A 124 -22.76 12.15 -2.17
N ILE A 125 -21.71 11.47 -2.64
CA ILE A 125 -20.33 11.63 -2.21
C ILE A 125 -19.49 11.88 -3.47
N LYS A 126 -18.60 12.85 -3.41
CA LYS A 126 -17.73 13.24 -4.53
C LYS A 126 -16.29 13.48 -4.06
N GLN A 127 -15.40 13.70 -5.02
CA GLN A 127 -14.04 14.16 -4.73
C GLN A 127 -14.10 15.45 -3.90
N ASP A 128 -13.11 15.61 -3.04
CA ASP A 128 -12.99 16.68 -2.03
C ASP A 128 -13.92 16.58 -0.82
N ASP A 129 -14.89 15.67 -0.80
CA ASP A 129 -15.69 15.43 0.41
C ASP A 129 -14.86 14.74 1.50
N ILE A 130 -15.22 14.99 2.75
CA ILE A 130 -14.68 14.31 3.93
C ILE A 130 -15.64 13.19 4.30
N ILE A 131 -15.10 11.98 4.42
CA ILE A 131 -15.85 10.77 4.70
C ILE A 131 -15.40 10.14 6.01
N GLU A 132 -16.36 9.54 6.71
CA GLU A 132 -16.11 8.60 7.79
C GLU A 132 -16.24 7.18 7.25
N VAL A 133 -15.20 6.38 7.44
CA VAL A 133 -15.15 4.96 7.06
C VAL A 133 -15.16 4.13 8.33
N ALA A 134 -16.01 3.11 8.39
CA ALA A 134 -16.11 2.20 9.52
C ALA A 134 -16.07 0.73 9.11
N ASN A 135 -15.53 -0.13 9.97
CA ASN A 135 -15.40 -1.58 9.78
C ASN A 135 -14.76 -1.95 8.43
N ALA A 136 -13.82 -1.15 7.94
CA ALA A 136 -13.13 -1.45 6.69
C ALA A 136 -11.99 -2.44 6.93
N TYR A 137 -11.76 -3.33 5.98
CA TYR A 137 -10.70 -4.33 6.07
C TYR A 137 -9.38 -3.76 5.57
N VAL A 138 -8.31 -3.92 6.34
CA VAL A 138 -6.96 -3.57 5.88
C VAL A 138 -6.34 -4.79 5.21
N ARG A 139 -5.80 -4.61 4.01
CA ARG A 139 -5.12 -5.68 3.26
C ARG A 139 -4.04 -5.09 2.38
N ASN A 140 -2.80 -5.55 2.55
CA ASN A 140 -1.64 -5.12 1.75
C ASN A 140 -1.48 -3.59 1.70
N GLY A 141 -1.68 -2.91 2.84
CA GLY A 141 -1.64 -1.44 2.89
C GLY A 141 -2.80 -0.73 2.17
N GLU A 142 -3.84 -1.46 1.72
CA GLU A 142 -5.08 -0.88 1.17
C GLU A 142 -6.25 -1.07 2.13
N ILE A 143 -7.22 -0.18 2.04
CA ILE A 143 -8.49 -0.26 2.77
C ILE A 143 -9.55 -0.82 1.82
N HIS A 144 -10.22 -1.90 2.24
CA HIS A 144 -11.26 -2.56 1.48
C HIS A 144 -12.62 -2.41 2.18
N LEU A 145 -13.57 -1.78 1.50
CA LEU A 145 -14.96 -1.69 1.95
C LEU A 145 -15.78 -2.81 1.32
N THR A 146 -16.43 -3.58 2.18
CA THR A 146 -17.37 -4.66 1.82
C THR A 146 -18.77 -4.31 2.31
N GLY A 147 -19.77 -5.17 2.11
CA GLY A 147 -21.12 -4.96 2.65
C GLY A 147 -21.21 -4.96 4.19
N PHE A 148 -20.13 -5.30 4.90
CA PHE A 148 -20.05 -5.17 6.37
C PHE A 148 -19.32 -3.90 6.84
N SER A 149 -18.80 -3.12 5.89
CA SER A 149 -18.19 -1.83 6.14
C SER A 149 -19.24 -0.74 5.98
N ASP A 150 -18.93 0.47 6.42
CA ASP A 150 -19.81 1.63 6.25
C ASP A 150 -18.99 2.84 5.76
N ILE A 151 -19.65 3.71 5.00
CA ILE A 151 -19.09 4.96 4.47
C ILE A 151 -20.18 6.03 4.44
N LYS A 152 -19.88 7.19 5.02
CA LYS A 152 -20.78 8.34 5.06
C LYS A 152 -20.00 9.64 5.03
N LEU A 153 -20.68 10.73 4.70
CA LEU A 153 -20.11 12.08 4.86
C LEU A 153 -19.84 12.37 6.34
N SER A 154 -18.75 13.10 6.59
CA SER A 154 -18.38 13.59 7.91
C SER A 154 -18.42 15.11 7.93
N ASP A 155 -18.84 15.67 9.05
CA ASP A 155 -18.81 17.12 9.30
C ASP A 155 -17.46 17.60 9.86
N GLU A 156 -16.51 16.68 10.06
CA GLU A 156 -15.15 17.01 10.50
C GLU A 156 -14.42 17.86 9.45
N LYS A 157 -13.54 18.76 9.91
CA LYS A 157 -12.69 19.58 9.04
C LYS A 157 -11.26 19.07 9.09
N ILE A 158 -10.68 18.81 7.92
CA ILE A 158 -9.27 18.45 7.76
C ILE A 158 -8.62 19.56 6.93
N GLU A 159 -7.87 20.44 7.59
CA GLU A 159 -7.26 21.62 6.93
C GLU A 159 -6.04 21.25 6.10
N ASN A 160 -5.16 20.41 6.65
CA ASN A 160 -3.96 19.94 5.98
C ASN A 160 -4.14 18.47 5.63
N VAL A 161 -4.44 18.17 4.36
CA VAL A 161 -4.53 16.78 3.88
C VAL A 161 -3.22 16.40 3.23
N LYS A 162 -2.54 15.36 3.73
CA LYS A 162 -1.34 14.83 3.10
C LYS A 162 -1.69 14.09 1.82
N THR A 163 -1.38 14.71 0.69
CA THR A 163 -1.64 14.15 -0.65
C THR A 163 -0.56 13.17 -1.11
N GLU A 164 0.62 13.21 -0.50
CA GLU A 164 1.72 12.29 -0.77
C GLU A 164 1.77 11.22 0.31
N ARG A 165 1.88 9.97 -0.12
CA ARG A 165 2.01 8.85 0.80
C ARG A 165 3.45 8.83 1.26
N GLU A 166 3.72 9.29 2.47
CA GLU A 166 5.05 9.13 3.09
C GLU A 166 5.36 7.64 3.16
N SER A 167 6.19 7.18 2.23
CA SER A 167 6.77 5.86 2.23
C SER A 167 7.80 5.83 3.36
N VAL A 168 7.69 4.85 4.26
CA VAL A 168 8.64 4.73 5.36
C VAL A 168 9.96 4.25 4.79
N GLU A 169 11.03 5.02 5.01
CA GLU A 169 12.38 4.60 4.63
C GLU A 169 12.76 3.35 5.44
N LYS A 170 13.12 2.28 4.74
CA LYS A 170 13.51 1.00 5.33
C LYS A 170 14.65 0.38 4.54
N SER A 171 15.46 -0.39 5.24
CA SER A 171 16.39 -1.32 4.58
C SER A 171 15.63 -2.53 4.04
N ILE A 172 16.18 -3.18 3.00
CA ILE A 172 15.58 -4.33 2.33
C ILE A 172 15.33 -5.47 3.32
N VAL A 173 16.26 -5.70 4.25
CA VAL A 173 16.16 -6.76 5.26
C VAL A 173 14.99 -6.55 6.26
N GLU A 174 14.51 -5.32 6.42
CA GLU A 174 13.40 -4.95 7.32
C GLU A 174 12.03 -4.97 6.63
N LEU A 175 12.00 -5.22 5.31
CA LEU A 175 10.78 -5.22 4.52
C LEU A 175 9.90 -6.43 4.81
N ASN A 176 8.65 -6.16 5.14
CA ASN A 176 7.62 -7.17 5.37
C ASN A 176 6.55 -7.14 4.28
N VAL A 177 5.93 -8.30 4.02
CA VAL A 177 4.81 -8.39 3.07
C VAL A 177 3.67 -7.48 3.54
N GLY A 178 3.24 -6.58 2.66
CA GLY A 178 2.23 -5.55 2.93
C GLY A 178 2.82 -4.15 3.18
N ASP A 179 4.13 -4.04 3.39
CA ASP A 179 4.79 -2.75 3.55
C ASP A 179 4.66 -1.91 2.28
N ASN A 180 4.39 -0.62 2.45
CA ASN A 180 4.63 0.41 1.45
C ASN A 180 5.84 1.21 1.91
N ALA A 181 7.00 0.97 1.30
CA ALA A 181 8.29 1.44 1.79
C ALA A 181 9.05 2.24 0.73
N SER A 182 9.96 3.08 1.22
CA SER A 182 10.98 3.77 0.43
C SER A 182 12.31 3.08 0.68
N VAL A 183 13.03 2.72 -0.37
CA VAL A 183 14.32 2.03 -0.27
C VAL A 183 15.31 2.75 -1.16
N ARG A 184 16.41 3.24 -0.58
CA ARG A 184 17.57 3.69 -1.34
C ARG A 184 18.42 2.47 -1.70
N ALA A 185 18.56 2.19 -2.99
CA ALA A 185 19.27 1.00 -3.45
C ALA A 185 19.95 1.21 -4.80
N PHE A 186 20.86 0.30 -5.12
CA PHE A 186 21.49 0.17 -6.43
C PHE A 186 20.74 -0.85 -7.28
N ILE A 187 20.58 -0.56 -8.56
CA ILE A 187 20.11 -1.55 -9.53
C ILE A 187 21.29 -2.47 -9.86
N VAL A 188 21.35 -3.66 -9.28
CA VAL A 188 22.44 -4.62 -9.53
C VAL A 188 22.16 -5.54 -10.72
N GLN A 189 20.90 -5.69 -11.09
CA GLN A 189 20.51 -6.48 -12.26
C GLN A 189 19.24 -5.93 -12.90
N SER A 190 19.20 -5.96 -14.23
CA SER A 190 18.03 -5.63 -15.02
C SER A 190 17.73 -6.74 -16.02
N PHE A 191 16.46 -7.16 -16.09
CA PHE A 191 16.00 -8.17 -17.05
C PHE A 191 15.40 -7.48 -18.29
N GLU A 192 15.18 -8.24 -19.36
CA GLU A 192 14.49 -7.68 -20.54
C GLU A 192 13.02 -7.38 -20.21
N PRO A 193 12.50 -6.22 -20.67
CA PRO A 193 11.10 -5.87 -20.48
C PRO A 193 10.20 -6.84 -21.21
N ARG A 194 9.13 -7.26 -20.55
CA ARG A 194 8.09 -8.13 -21.11
C ARG A 194 6.89 -7.27 -21.49
N PHE A 195 6.47 -7.40 -22.73
CA PHE A 195 5.34 -6.66 -23.28
C PHE A 195 4.09 -7.52 -23.28
N PHE A 196 2.97 -6.90 -22.94
CA PHE A 196 1.67 -7.52 -22.99
C PHE A 196 0.61 -6.48 -23.36
N GLU A 197 -0.48 -6.94 -23.94
CA GLU A 197 -1.60 -6.09 -24.26
C GLU A 197 -2.66 -6.19 -23.17
N VAL A 198 -3.26 -5.05 -22.82
CA VAL A 198 -4.39 -4.98 -21.89
C VAL A 198 -5.61 -4.35 -22.56
N CYS A 199 -6.78 -4.79 -22.12
CA CYS A 199 -8.04 -4.26 -22.58
C CYS A 199 -8.19 -2.81 -22.11
N PRO A 200 -8.56 -1.86 -23.00
CA PRO A 200 -8.74 -0.47 -22.62
C PRO A 200 -9.85 -0.27 -21.56
N GLU A 201 -10.83 -1.16 -21.54
CA GLU A 201 -12.01 -1.03 -20.66
C GLU A 201 -11.80 -1.68 -19.27
N CYS A 202 -11.28 -2.92 -19.21
CA CYS A 202 -11.12 -3.62 -17.93
C CYS A 202 -9.67 -3.81 -17.46
N SER A 203 -8.67 -3.39 -18.26
CA SER A 203 -7.25 -3.61 -18.00
C SER A 203 -6.81 -5.08 -17.85
N LYS A 204 -7.67 -6.05 -18.17
CA LYS A 204 -7.28 -7.47 -18.23
C LYS A 204 -6.45 -7.75 -19.47
N LYS A 205 -5.64 -8.81 -19.40
CA LYS A 205 -4.78 -9.24 -20.51
C LYS A 205 -5.61 -9.53 -21.78
N VAL A 206 -5.14 -9.01 -22.90
CA VAL A 206 -5.66 -9.27 -24.25
C VAL A 206 -4.77 -10.31 -24.89
N THR A 207 -5.37 -11.33 -25.50
CA THR A 207 -4.67 -12.38 -26.24
C THR A 207 -5.26 -12.42 -27.63
N GLU A 208 -4.42 -12.30 -28.68
CA GLU A 208 -4.85 -12.31 -30.08
C GLU A 208 -5.97 -11.28 -30.39
N GLY A 209 -5.86 -10.07 -29.82
CA GLY A 209 -6.85 -9.00 -30.02
C GLY A 209 -8.22 -9.26 -29.35
N LYS A 210 -8.31 -10.25 -28.45
CA LYS A 210 -9.52 -10.55 -27.69
C LYS A 210 -9.30 -10.43 -26.19
N CYS A 211 -10.23 -9.75 -25.53
CA CYS A 211 -10.41 -9.74 -24.08
C CYS A 211 -11.49 -10.75 -23.69
N GLU A 212 -11.25 -11.53 -22.63
CA GLU A 212 -12.24 -12.49 -22.11
C GLU A 212 -13.57 -11.84 -21.71
N ALA A 213 -13.56 -10.57 -21.27
CA ALA A 213 -14.76 -9.88 -20.82
C ALA A 213 -15.48 -9.12 -21.95
N HIS A 214 -14.73 -8.53 -22.88
CA HIS A 214 -15.27 -7.55 -23.85
C HIS A 214 -15.11 -7.98 -25.31
N GLY A 215 -14.65 -9.21 -25.57
CA GLY A 215 -14.50 -9.72 -26.93
C GLY A 215 -13.36 -9.02 -27.69
N ALA A 216 -13.60 -8.69 -28.96
CA ALA A 216 -12.57 -8.10 -29.81
C ALA A 216 -12.26 -6.65 -29.39
N VAL A 217 -11.01 -6.39 -28.99
CA VAL A 217 -10.56 -5.07 -28.53
C VAL A 217 -9.18 -4.76 -29.09
N VAL A 218 -8.92 -3.48 -29.35
CA VAL A 218 -7.56 -3.01 -29.65
C VAL A 218 -6.81 -2.86 -28.33
N GLY A 219 -5.87 -3.77 -28.07
CA GLY A 219 -5.12 -3.81 -26.83
C GLY A 219 -4.18 -2.61 -26.67
N ILE A 220 -4.12 -2.04 -25.47
CA ILE A 220 -3.10 -1.06 -25.09
C ILE A 220 -1.84 -1.84 -24.70
N LYS A 221 -0.71 -1.55 -25.35
CA LYS A 221 0.58 -2.16 -24.99
C LYS A 221 1.04 -1.64 -23.63
N ARG A 222 1.44 -2.57 -22.77
CA ARG A 222 2.02 -2.34 -21.44
C ARG A 222 3.35 -3.09 -21.36
N ALA A 223 4.31 -2.52 -20.65
CA ALA A 223 5.59 -3.13 -20.34
C ALA A 223 5.66 -3.52 -18.86
N LEU A 224 6.39 -4.60 -18.59
CA LEU A 224 6.80 -5.02 -17.25
C LEU A 224 8.31 -5.26 -17.26
N LEU A 225 9.01 -4.56 -16.38
CA LEU A 225 10.44 -4.69 -16.19
C LEU A 225 10.71 -5.31 -14.81
N ASN A 226 11.54 -6.34 -14.77
CA ASN A 226 12.06 -6.85 -13.50
C ASN A 226 13.48 -6.29 -13.32
N ILE A 227 13.78 -5.87 -12.09
CA ILE A 227 15.13 -5.52 -11.66
C ILE A 227 15.45 -6.22 -10.33
N VAL A 228 16.72 -6.23 -9.96
CA VAL A 228 17.18 -6.61 -8.61
C VAL A 228 17.81 -5.38 -7.98
N LEU A 229 17.31 -5.05 -6.79
CA LEU A 229 17.80 -3.98 -5.95
C LEU A 229 18.73 -4.54 -4.88
N ASP A 230 19.77 -3.79 -4.54
CA ASP A 230 20.70 -4.07 -3.44
C ASP A 230 20.95 -2.77 -2.67
N ASP A 231 20.69 -2.78 -1.36
CA ASP A 231 20.92 -1.64 -0.47
C ASP A 231 22.12 -1.87 0.48
N GLY A 232 22.87 -2.96 0.29
CA GLY A 232 23.96 -3.41 1.15
C GLY A 232 23.52 -4.28 2.33
N THR A 233 22.22 -4.36 2.66
CA THR A 233 21.69 -5.25 3.71
C THR A 233 21.19 -6.58 3.14
N GLU A 234 20.45 -6.53 2.03
CA GLU A 234 19.94 -7.70 1.32
C GLU A 234 19.63 -7.32 -0.13
N THR A 235 19.37 -8.31 -0.99
CA THR A 235 18.89 -8.08 -2.35
C THR A 235 17.41 -8.39 -2.48
N MET A 236 16.68 -7.59 -3.24
CA MET A 236 15.26 -7.83 -3.50
C MET A 236 14.93 -7.73 -4.98
N ARG A 237 14.14 -8.70 -5.45
CA ARG A 237 13.53 -8.63 -6.78
C ARG A 237 12.42 -7.58 -6.76
N SER A 238 12.46 -6.69 -7.73
CA SER A 238 11.48 -5.62 -7.87
C SER A 238 10.89 -5.58 -9.26
N VAL A 239 9.63 -5.15 -9.35
CA VAL A 239 8.85 -5.12 -10.59
C VAL A 239 8.36 -3.71 -10.84
N LEU A 240 8.60 -3.22 -12.06
CA LEU A 240 8.09 -1.96 -12.58
C LEU A 240 7.11 -2.23 -13.70
N PHE A 241 6.02 -1.46 -13.72
CA PHE A 241 5.10 -1.40 -14.85
C PHE A 241 5.35 -0.13 -15.65
N SER A 242 4.83 -0.08 -16.87
CA SER A 242 4.95 1.03 -17.82
C SER A 242 5.18 2.43 -17.22
N GLU A 243 4.21 2.93 -16.46
CA GLU A 243 4.25 4.28 -15.85
C GLU A 243 5.46 4.52 -14.91
N SER A 244 5.96 3.46 -14.28
CA SER A 244 7.14 3.50 -13.40
C SER A 244 8.45 3.28 -14.16
N ILE A 245 8.43 2.61 -15.32
CA ILE A 245 9.63 2.33 -16.13
C ILE A 245 10.20 3.64 -16.67
N ASP A 246 9.34 4.55 -17.13
CA ASP A 246 9.74 5.87 -17.64
C ASP A 246 10.57 6.67 -16.61
N LYS A 247 10.31 6.47 -15.31
CA LYS A 247 11.00 7.16 -14.21
C LYS A 247 12.44 6.70 -14.03
N LEU A 248 12.80 5.53 -14.55
CA LEU A 248 14.20 5.08 -14.55
C LEU A 248 15.06 5.80 -15.59
N GLY A 249 14.46 6.65 -16.45
CA GLY A 249 15.17 7.36 -17.51
C GLY A 249 15.48 6.49 -18.73
N VAL A 250 14.78 5.36 -18.88
CA VAL A 250 14.92 4.44 -20.01
C VAL A 250 13.65 4.36 -20.85
N PRO A 251 13.76 4.28 -22.18
CA PRO A 251 12.58 4.15 -23.04
C PRO A 251 11.85 2.83 -22.83
N GLU A 252 10.52 2.83 -22.92
CA GLU A 252 9.69 1.60 -22.91
C GLU A 252 9.84 0.74 -24.18
N ILE A 253 10.75 1.05 -25.10
CA ILE A 253 10.89 0.34 -26.38
C ILE A 253 12.04 -0.66 -26.27
N VAL A 254 11.80 -1.96 -26.53
CA VAL A 254 12.80 -3.05 -26.43
C VAL A 254 14.16 -2.65 -27.00
N ASP A 255 14.19 -2.23 -28.27
CA ASP A 255 15.45 -1.97 -28.98
C ASP A 255 16.25 -0.85 -28.31
N LYS A 256 15.58 0.23 -27.93
CA LYS A 256 16.20 1.37 -27.23
C LYS A 256 16.48 1.08 -25.75
N PHE A 257 15.73 0.16 -25.15
CA PHE A 257 15.94 -0.29 -23.78
C PHE A 257 17.23 -1.09 -23.69
N ILE A 258 17.49 -2.00 -24.65
CA ILE A 258 18.72 -2.81 -24.68
C ILE A 258 19.95 -1.90 -24.76
N GLU A 259 19.91 -0.85 -25.59
CA GLU A 259 21.01 0.13 -25.72
C GLU A 259 21.34 0.86 -24.41
N LYS A 260 20.32 1.13 -23.58
CA LYS A 260 20.46 1.84 -22.30
C LYS A 260 20.45 0.93 -21.08
N LYS A 261 20.40 -0.39 -21.28
CA LYS A 261 20.31 -1.36 -20.19
C LYS A 261 21.54 -1.29 -19.28
N ASP A 262 22.71 -1.11 -19.88
CA ASP A 262 23.97 -1.01 -19.14
C ASP A 262 24.07 0.32 -18.36
N GLU A 263 23.36 1.37 -18.79
CA GLU A 263 23.25 2.64 -18.04
C GLU A 263 22.38 2.51 -16.77
N LEU A 264 21.47 1.53 -16.72
CA LEU A 264 20.64 1.26 -15.53
C LEU A 264 21.43 0.56 -14.43
N ILE A 265 22.33 -0.37 -14.80
CA ILE A 265 23.03 -1.20 -13.82
C ILE A 265 24.06 -0.32 -13.08
N GLY A 266 24.04 -0.39 -11.76
CA GLY A 266 24.86 0.44 -10.88
C GLY A 266 24.26 1.82 -10.59
N LYS A 267 23.10 2.16 -11.16
CA LYS A 267 22.40 3.40 -10.84
C LYS A 267 21.83 3.33 -9.42
N GLU A 268 22.14 4.34 -8.62
CA GLU A 268 21.60 4.52 -7.28
C GLU A 268 20.34 5.40 -7.34
N MET A 269 19.24 4.92 -6.76
CA MET A 269 17.96 5.61 -6.75
C MET A 269 17.18 5.34 -5.46
N ILE A 270 16.17 6.16 -5.20
CA ILE A 270 15.15 5.92 -4.18
C ILE A 270 13.95 5.26 -4.86
N PHE A 271 13.59 4.06 -4.41
CA PHE A 271 12.48 3.27 -4.92
C PHE A 271 11.34 3.23 -3.90
N GLU A 272 10.14 3.63 -4.32
CA GLU A 272 8.94 3.58 -3.48
C GLU A 272 7.96 2.54 -4.03
N GLY A 273 7.44 1.68 -3.15
CA GLY A 273 6.67 0.53 -3.61
C GLY A 273 6.07 -0.33 -2.52
N ASN A 274 5.17 -1.21 -2.94
CA ASN A 274 4.50 -2.17 -2.05
C ASN A 274 5.20 -3.53 -2.11
N VAL A 275 5.50 -4.10 -0.96
CA VAL A 275 6.11 -5.43 -0.83
C VAL A 275 5.00 -6.49 -0.83
N ARG A 276 5.11 -7.48 -1.72
CA ARG A 276 4.17 -8.58 -1.82
C ARG A 276 4.89 -9.93 -1.88
N LYS A 277 4.21 -10.98 -1.43
CA LYS A 277 4.70 -12.35 -1.64
C LYS A 277 4.38 -12.80 -3.05
N ASN A 278 5.40 -13.15 -3.83
CA ASN A 278 5.22 -13.79 -5.11
C ASN A 278 4.76 -15.25 -4.87
N LYS A 279 3.55 -15.58 -5.33
CA LYS A 279 2.95 -16.91 -5.11
C LYS A 279 3.60 -18.02 -5.92
N VAL A 280 4.31 -17.68 -7.01
CA VAL A 280 4.91 -18.66 -7.91
C VAL A 280 6.29 -19.08 -7.41
N PHE A 281 7.07 -18.12 -6.92
CA PHE A 281 8.45 -18.35 -6.49
C PHE A 281 8.64 -18.34 -4.97
N GLU A 282 7.55 -18.17 -4.21
CA GLU A 282 7.50 -18.07 -2.74
C GLU A 282 8.38 -17.00 -2.08
N ASN A 283 9.02 -16.14 -2.86
CA ASN A 283 9.86 -15.05 -2.39
C ASN A 283 9.10 -13.72 -2.30
N ASN A 284 9.60 -12.80 -1.48
CA ASN A 284 9.10 -11.43 -1.41
C ASN A 284 9.59 -10.64 -2.64
N GLU A 285 8.74 -9.77 -3.17
CA GLU A 285 9.08 -8.84 -4.25
C GLU A 285 8.47 -7.47 -3.99
N MET A 286 9.16 -6.41 -4.42
CA MET A 286 8.66 -5.04 -4.33
C MET A 286 8.04 -4.61 -5.66
N ILE A 287 6.81 -4.10 -5.61
CA ILE A 287 6.14 -3.48 -6.75
C ILE A 287 6.36 -1.98 -6.66
N ILE A 288 7.24 -1.48 -7.54
CA ILE A 288 7.68 -0.09 -7.55
C ILE A 288 6.60 0.76 -8.22
N ASN A 289 6.07 1.72 -7.45
CA ASN A 289 5.12 2.71 -7.92
C ASN A 289 5.83 4.03 -8.29
N ASP A 290 6.99 4.29 -7.67
CA ASP A 290 7.78 5.49 -7.92
C ASP A 290 9.28 5.20 -7.82
N ALA A 291 10.07 5.93 -8.61
CA ALA A 291 11.52 5.86 -8.58
C ALA A 291 12.07 7.27 -8.81
N LYS A 292 12.98 7.72 -7.95
CA LYS A 292 13.56 9.06 -7.97
C LYS A 292 15.09 8.96 -7.89
N ASP A 293 15.79 9.85 -8.58
CA ASP A 293 17.23 9.98 -8.40
C ASP A 293 17.55 10.42 -6.97
N VAL A 294 18.68 9.97 -6.44
CA VAL A 294 19.16 10.40 -5.12
C VAL A 294 19.62 11.85 -5.23
N ASP A 295 19.01 12.74 -4.45
CA ASP A 295 19.49 14.10 -4.29
C ASP A 295 20.70 14.13 -3.33
N ILE A 296 21.89 14.33 -3.91
CA ILE A 296 23.17 14.33 -3.19
C ILE A 296 23.22 15.45 -2.15
N ASP A 297 22.64 16.62 -2.44
CA ASP A 297 22.70 17.79 -1.55
C ASP A 297 21.86 17.55 -0.28
N SER A 298 20.67 16.96 -0.45
CA SER A 298 19.80 16.54 0.65
C SER A 298 20.46 15.47 1.55
N LEU A 299 21.30 14.61 0.96
CA LEU A 299 21.94 13.50 1.66
C LEU A 299 23.13 13.92 2.51
N LEU A 300 23.90 14.92 2.05
CA LEU A 300 24.99 15.52 2.81
C LEU A 300 24.46 16.15 4.12
N VAL A 301 23.31 16.83 4.06
CA VAL A 301 22.69 17.45 5.24
C VAL A 301 22.22 16.41 6.28
N MET A 302 21.82 15.21 5.84
CA MET A 302 21.41 14.13 6.74
C MET A 302 22.59 13.43 7.43
N LEU A 303 23.74 13.32 6.76
CA LEU A 303 24.95 12.71 7.33
C LEU A 303 25.72 13.64 8.28
N GLU A 304 25.48 14.95 8.21
CA GLU A 304 26.08 15.94 9.10
C GLU A 304 25.36 16.10 10.46
N LYS A 305 24.23 15.40 10.67
CA LYS A 305 23.49 15.36 11.94
C LYS A 305 23.75 14.07 12.72
#